data_AF-A0A2T7VST3-F1
#
_entry.id   AF-A0A2T7VST3-F1
#
_cell.length_a   1.000
_cell.length_b   1.000
_cell.length_c   1.000
_cell.angle_alpha   90.00
_cell.angle_beta   90.00
_cell.angle_gamma   90.00
#
_symmetry.space_group_name_H-M   'P 1'
#
loop_
_entity.id
_entity.type
_entity.pdbx_description
1 polymer ?
#
loop_
_entity_poly.entity_id
_entity_poly.type
_entity_poly.pdbx_seq_one_letter_code
_entity_poly.pdbx_strand_id
1 'polypeptide(L)'
;MVLTSDTTTDPKHGEPYKGVERRLRKPVLGMRIRDLDEDGAAQYMLQTPRSTDEGLGVFVTPNIQHIALARKDDEFNRALQSAQIIVADGFPVYRFAKLRGLSLPGRVAGRAVIERMFADPAALAGHRGFFVVDSRATAEGIECWLKDFAPAFAVETLVPPFGFEKDAAYCRSLADAIATFEATLIFLCIGAPKSELFAYHYRALLPPAWALCVGQSFRLLLGTTPPPPEMMVRFNLEWLWRVMLEPKRMLRRYGPSAVGFLRSAVSDMIKSR
;
A
#
# COMPACT_ATOMS: atom_id res chain seq x y z
N MET A 1 28.25 -10.07 14.41
CA MET A 1 27.24 -9.63 15.39
C MET A 1 27.46 -8.14 15.61
N VAL A 2 26.77 -7.31 14.82
CA VAL A 2 26.72 -5.86 15.01
C VAL A 2 25.27 -5.49 14.77
N LEU A 3 24.56 -5.17 15.85
CA LEU A 3 23.21 -4.64 15.83
C LEU A 3 23.36 -3.13 15.69
N THR A 4 23.08 -2.57 14.51
CA THR A 4 22.93 -1.12 14.35
C THR A 4 21.52 -0.76 14.82
N SER A 5 21.46 -0.06 15.95
CA SER A 5 20.25 0.51 16.52
C SER A 5 19.99 1.86 15.85
N ASP A 6 19.08 1.90 14.88
CA ASP A 6 18.55 3.18 14.38
C ASP A 6 17.49 3.69 15.37
N THR A 7 17.83 4.78 16.06
CA THR A 7 16.93 5.51 16.96
C THR A 7 16.45 6.78 16.26
N THR A 8 15.20 6.80 15.82
CA THR A 8 14.47 8.02 15.42
C THR A 8 13.33 8.27 16.41
N THR A 9 12.92 9.53 16.60
CA THR A 9 12.01 10.00 17.68
C THR A 9 10.57 10.22 17.22
N ASP A 10 9.59 9.98 18.12
CA ASP A 10 8.15 10.17 17.89
C ASP A 10 7.72 11.65 18.07
N PRO A 11 7.09 12.30 17.07
CA PRO A 11 6.69 13.70 17.14
C PRO A 11 5.45 14.00 18.00
N LYS A 12 4.75 13.01 18.56
CA LYS A 12 3.62 13.26 19.50
C LYS A 12 4.01 13.26 20.97
N HIS A 13 5.14 12.65 21.34
CA HIS A 13 5.50 12.46 22.76
C HIS A 13 6.98 12.69 23.13
N GLY A 14 7.86 13.06 22.19
CA GLY A 14 9.27 13.35 22.51
C GLY A 14 10.07 12.15 23.03
N GLU A 15 9.47 10.95 23.03
CA GLU A 15 10.15 9.70 23.30
C GLU A 15 10.79 9.17 22.00
N PRO A 16 11.99 8.56 22.06
CA PRO A 16 12.51 7.80 20.94
C PRO A 16 11.46 6.77 20.50
N TYR A 17 11.24 6.62 19.19
CA TYR A 17 10.46 5.52 18.63
C TYR A 17 11.13 4.27 19.16
N LYS A 18 10.56 3.68 20.23
CA LYS A 18 11.13 2.51 20.87
C LYS A 18 11.17 1.48 19.76
N GLY A 19 12.38 1.19 19.30
CA GLY A 19 12.65 0.18 18.30
C GLY A 19 11.83 -1.02 18.71
N VAL A 20 10.78 -1.31 17.94
CA VAL A 20 9.88 -2.41 18.22
C VAL A 20 10.77 -3.63 18.10
N GLU A 21 11.27 -4.09 19.25
CA GLU A 21 11.99 -5.35 19.36
C GLU A 21 11.19 -6.34 18.53
N ARG A 22 11.90 -7.03 17.62
CA ARG A 22 11.38 -8.14 16.84
C ARG A 22 10.95 -9.26 17.80
N ARG A 23 9.87 -9.10 18.58
CA ARG A 23 9.03 -10.24 18.93
C ARG A 23 8.55 -10.75 17.60
N LEU A 24 9.04 -11.92 17.21
CA LEU A 24 8.62 -12.64 16.00
C LEU A 24 7.12 -12.90 16.14
N ARG A 25 6.29 -11.92 15.72
CA ARG A 25 4.84 -12.03 15.74
C ARG A 25 4.47 -13.15 14.78
N LYS A 26 3.62 -14.08 15.23
CA LYS A 26 3.16 -15.21 14.42
C LYS A 26 2.51 -14.65 13.15
N PRO A 27 2.87 -15.13 11.95
CA PRO A 27 2.21 -14.71 10.72
C PRO A 27 0.71 -14.97 10.81
N VAL A 28 -0.09 -14.04 10.30
CA VAL A 28 -1.55 -14.18 10.16
C VAL A 28 -1.89 -14.13 8.69
N LEU A 29 -2.66 -15.11 8.22
CA LEU A 29 -2.96 -15.30 6.79
C LEU A 29 -1.67 -15.43 5.95
N GLY A 30 -0.61 -15.98 6.54
CA GLY A 30 0.70 -16.10 5.91
C GLY A 30 1.49 -14.78 5.81
N MET A 31 1.04 -13.70 6.46
CA MET A 31 1.65 -12.37 6.37
C MET A 31 2.03 -11.83 7.75
N ARG A 32 3.05 -10.98 7.80
CA ARG A 32 3.48 -10.27 9.02
C ARG A 32 2.84 -8.89 9.06
N ILE A 33 1.60 -8.84 9.52
CA ILE A 33 0.84 -7.59 9.63
C ILE A 33 1.46 -6.71 10.73
N ARG A 34 1.77 -5.47 10.37
CA ARG A 34 2.32 -4.43 11.24
C ARG A 34 1.20 -3.76 12.04
N ASP A 35 1.56 -3.34 13.23
CA ASP A 35 0.72 -2.68 14.21
C ASP A 35 0.89 -1.18 14.06
N LEU A 36 0.36 -0.68 12.94
CA LEU A 36 0.38 0.71 12.54
C LEU A 36 -1.05 1.12 12.20
N ASP A 37 -1.41 2.35 12.54
CA ASP A 37 -2.59 3.02 12.00
C ASP A 37 -2.20 3.82 10.74
N GLU A 38 -3.15 4.54 10.17
CA GLU A 38 -2.92 5.36 8.98
C GLU A 38 -1.86 6.43 9.18
N ASP A 39 -1.92 7.15 10.31
CA ASP A 39 -0.99 8.22 10.66
C ASP A 39 0.42 7.66 10.85
N GLY A 40 0.55 6.58 11.63
CA GLY A 40 1.82 5.92 11.89
C GLY A 40 2.45 5.37 10.63
N ALA A 41 1.68 4.78 9.72
CA ALA A 41 2.20 4.31 8.44
C ALA A 41 2.68 5.47 7.55
N ALA A 42 1.89 6.54 7.44
CA ALA A 42 2.24 7.72 6.65
C ALA A 42 3.50 8.41 7.19
N GLN A 43 3.52 8.72 8.48
CA GLN A 43 4.65 9.41 9.13
C GLN A 43 5.90 8.55 9.09
N TYR A 44 5.80 7.23 9.32
CA TYR A 44 6.96 6.35 9.23
C TYR A 44 7.61 6.42 7.84
N MET A 45 6.84 6.33 6.75
CA MET A 45 7.41 6.36 5.39
C MET A 45 7.99 7.73 5.02
N LEU A 46 7.37 8.83 5.45
CA LEU A 46 7.89 10.18 5.21
C LEU A 46 9.17 10.45 6.02
N GLN A 47 9.20 10.05 7.28
CA GLN A 47 10.31 10.34 8.19
C GLN A 47 11.47 9.33 8.11
N THR A 48 11.28 8.20 7.43
CA THR A 48 12.34 7.19 7.22
C THR A 48 12.60 6.96 5.73
N PRO A 49 13.27 7.89 5.03
CA PRO A 49 13.75 7.66 3.67
C PRO A 49 14.63 6.40 3.60
N ARG A 50 14.53 5.65 2.51
CA ARG A 50 15.32 4.43 2.30
C ARG A 50 16.75 4.77 1.91
N SER A 51 17.73 4.07 2.50
CA SER A 51 19.13 4.17 2.08
C SER A 51 19.46 3.22 0.92
N THR A 52 20.61 3.40 0.28
CA THR A 52 21.09 2.51 -0.80
C THR A 52 21.24 1.06 -0.34
N ASP A 53 21.73 0.84 0.88
CA ASP A 53 21.89 -0.51 1.45
C ASP A 53 20.54 -1.19 1.71
N GLU A 54 19.54 -0.37 2.03
CA GLU A 54 18.18 -0.79 2.33
C GLU A 54 17.34 -1.06 1.07
N GLY A 55 17.62 -0.34 -0.02
CA GLY A 55 16.91 -0.39 -1.29
C GLY A 55 15.40 -0.13 -1.16
N LEU A 56 14.63 -0.63 -2.13
CA LEU A 56 13.19 -0.46 -2.18
C LEU A 56 12.47 -1.03 -0.95
N GLY A 57 11.72 -0.17 -0.27
CA GLY A 57 10.72 -0.53 0.74
C GLY A 57 9.34 -0.61 0.11
N VAL A 58 8.60 -1.70 0.31
CA VAL A 58 7.24 -1.87 -0.25
C VAL A 58 6.20 -1.80 0.86
N PHE A 59 5.19 -0.96 0.64
CA PHE A 59 4.00 -0.82 1.47
C PHE A 59 2.78 -1.42 0.76
N VAL A 60 2.10 -2.35 1.44
CA VAL A 60 0.90 -3.03 0.91
C VAL A 60 -0.25 -3.00 1.92
N THR A 61 -1.47 -2.87 1.40
CA THR A 61 -2.71 -2.87 2.18
C THR A 61 -3.58 -4.07 1.79
N PRO A 62 -3.20 -5.31 2.15
CA PRO A 62 -3.92 -6.51 1.73
C PRO A 62 -5.34 -6.55 2.28
N ASN A 63 -6.30 -6.51 1.35
CA ASN A 63 -7.70 -6.82 1.60
C ASN A 63 -8.02 -8.28 1.20
N ILE A 64 -9.27 -8.71 1.35
CA ILE A 64 -9.70 -10.09 1.03
C ILE A 64 -9.36 -10.54 -0.41
N GLN A 65 -9.29 -9.60 -1.37
CA GLN A 65 -8.88 -9.92 -2.74
C GLN A 65 -7.41 -10.30 -2.79
N HIS A 66 -6.54 -9.58 -2.08
CA HIS A 66 -5.11 -9.90 -2.01
C HIS A 66 -4.90 -11.27 -1.39
N ILE A 67 -5.59 -11.57 -0.28
CA ILE A 67 -5.50 -12.89 0.37
C ILE A 67 -5.93 -14.01 -0.58
N ALA A 68 -7.04 -13.80 -1.31
CA ALA A 68 -7.55 -14.80 -2.25
C ALA A 68 -6.63 -15.01 -3.46
N LEU A 69 -5.99 -13.94 -3.95
CA LEU A 69 -4.99 -14.02 -5.02
C LEU A 69 -3.74 -14.74 -4.55
N ALA A 70 -3.18 -14.37 -3.39
CA ALA A 70 -1.97 -14.96 -2.84
C ALA A 70 -2.13 -16.46 -2.53
N ARG A 71 -3.35 -16.92 -2.24
CA ARG A 71 -3.61 -18.36 -2.09
C ARG A 71 -3.46 -19.15 -3.41
N LYS A 72 -3.73 -18.50 -4.56
CA LYS A 72 -3.75 -19.16 -5.88
C LYS A 72 -2.48 -18.92 -6.67
N ASP A 73 -1.71 -17.90 -6.32
CA ASP A 73 -0.55 -17.42 -7.04
C ASP A 73 0.62 -17.30 -6.07
N ASP A 74 1.54 -18.27 -6.16
CA ASP A 74 2.72 -18.35 -5.30
C ASP A 74 3.69 -17.19 -5.53
N GLU A 75 3.74 -16.65 -6.74
CA GLU A 75 4.59 -15.51 -7.07
C GLU A 75 4.06 -14.24 -6.43
N PHE A 76 2.76 -13.99 -6.54
CA PHE A 76 2.12 -12.88 -5.85
C PHE A 76 2.22 -13.03 -4.32
N ASN A 77 2.13 -14.25 -3.78
CA ASN A 77 2.36 -14.49 -2.36
C ASN A 77 3.80 -14.15 -1.94
N ARG A 78 4.81 -14.52 -2.73
CA ARG A 78 6.21 -14.12 -2.48
C ARG A 78 6.39 -12.60 -2.54
N ALA A 79 5.74 -11.94 -3.50
CA ALA A 79 5.75 -10.48 -3.60
C ALA A 79 5.19 -9.82 -2.32
N LEU A 80 4.02 -10.27 -1.84
CA LEU A 80 3.44 -9.77 -0.59
C LEU A 80 4.34 -10.05 0.63
N GLN A 81 4.94 -11.24 0.73
CA GLN A 81 5.81 -11.59 1.85
C GLN A 81 7.12 -10.80 1.86
N SER A 82 7.56 -10.29 0.72
CA SER A 82 8.74 -9.44 0.61
C SER A 82 8.51 -7.99 1.03
N ALA A 83 7.24 -7.58 1.20
CA ALA A 83 6.91 -6.20 1.57
C ALA A 83 7.33 -5.86 3.01
N GLN A 84 7.94 -4.69 3.16
CA GLN A 84 8.45 -4.18 4.43
C GLN A 84 7.33 -3.74 5.37
N ILE A 85 6.24 -3.18 4.83
CA ILE A 85 5.08 -2.76 5.61
C ILE A 85 3.83 -3.40 5.02
N ILE A 86 3.22 -4.28 5.82
CA ILE A 86 1.95 -4.93 5.53
C ILE A 86 0.97 -4.49 6.60
N VAL A 87 -0.13 -3.82 6.23
CA VAL A 87 -1.19 -3.41 7.16
C VAL A 87 -2.51 -4.14 6.86
N ALA A 88 -3.45 -4.13 7.80
CA ALA A 88 -4.74 -4.82 7.61
C ALA A 88 -5.76 -3.89 6.92
N ASP A 89 -6.04 -4.13 5.63
CA ASP A 89 -7.12 -3.45 4.91
C ASP A 89 -8.41 -4.29 4.86
N GLY A 90 -9.55 -3.63 5.02
CA GLY A 90 -10.85 -4.25 5.06
C GLY A 90 -11.21 -4.83 6.43
N PHE A 91 -12.50 -4.73 6.77
CA PHE A 91 -13.03 -5.23 8.04
C PHE A 91 -12.76 -6.73 8.27
N PRO A 92 -12.90 -7.63 7.28
CA PRO A 92 -12.65 -9.05 7.49
C PRO A 92 -11.20 -9.37 7.88
N VAL A 93 -10.22 -8.74 7.22
CA VAL A 93 -8.79 -8.96 7.50
C VAL A 93 -8.44 -8.44 8.89
N TYR A 94 -8.86 -7.21 9.21
CA TYR A 94 -8.65 -6.61 10.53
C TYR A 94 -9.27 -7.46 11.65
N ARG A 95 -10.53 -7.88 11.53
CA ARG A 95 -11.21 -8.69 12.54
C ARG A 95 -10.55 -10.05 12.72
N PHE A 96 -10.16 -10.70 11.62
CA PHE A 96 -9.45 -11.97 11.70
C PHE A 96 -8.09 -11.79 12.40
N ALA A 97 -7.32 -10.77 12.05
CA ALA A 97 -6.05 -10.48 12.72
C ALA A 97 -6.21 -10.29 14.24
N LYS A 98 -7.23 -9.54 14.69
CA LYS A 98 -7.52 -9.42 16.13
C LYS A 98 -7.92 -10.74 16.78
N LEU A 99 -8.72 -11.56 16.10
CA LEU A 99 -9.07 -12.90 16.59
C LEU A 99 -7.83 -13.80 16.74
N ARG A 100 -6.80 -13.59 15.92
CA ARG A 100 -5.51 -14.29 15.98
C ARG A 100 -4.53 -13.70 17.00
N GLY A 101 -4.99 -12.74 17.82
CA GLY A 101 -4.22 -12.18 18.93
C GLY A 101 -3.36 -10.97 18.57
N LEU A 102 -3.52 -10.38 17.37
CA LEU A 102 -2.83 -9.14 17.04
C LEU A 102 -3.55 -7.96 17.69
N SER A 103 -2.82 -7.18 18.49
CA SER A 103 -3.19 -5.81 18.80
C SER A 103 -2.95 -5.00 17.54
N LEU A 104 -4.02 -4.50 16.95
CA LEU A 104 -4.00 -3.57 15.83
C LEU A 104 -4.82 -2.33 16.24
N PRO A 105 -4.35 -1.10 15.98
CA PRO A 105 -5.04 0.13 16.38
C PRO A 105 -6.34 0.30 15.60
N GLY A 106 -6.37 -0.17 14.35
CA GLY A 106 -7.53 -0.09 13.49
C GLY A 106 -7.35 -0.87 12.19
N ARG A 107 -8.38 -0.77 11.34
CA ARG A 107 -8.28 -1.14 9.93
C ARG A 107 -7.59 0.01 9.20
N VAL A 108 -6.59 -0.29 8.39
CA VAL A 108 -5.82 0.71 7.64
C VAL A 108 -6.19 0.63 6.16
N ALA A 109 -6.82 1.69 5.65
CA ALA A 109 -7.12 1.81 4.22
C ALA A 109 -6.01 2.57 3.49
N GLY A 110 -5.59 2.07 2.32
CA GLY A 110 -4.55 2.75 1.51
C GLY A 110 -4.88 4.23 1.23
N ARG A 111 -6.14 4.54 0.89
CA ARG A 111 -6.61 5.92 0.70
C ARG A 111 -6.34 6.79 1.92
N ALA A 112 -6.66 6.29 3.11
CA ALA A 112 -6.53 7.08 4.32
C ALA A 112 -5.05 7.30 4.68
N VAL A 113 -4.15 6.35 4.40
CA VAL A 113 -2.70 6.58 4.50
C VAL A 113 -2.25 7.69 3.55
N ILE A 114 -2.71 7.68 2.30
CA ILE A 114 -2.43 8.76 1.34
C ILE A 114 -2.96 10.11 1.86
N GLU A 115 -4.20 10.16 2.36
CA GLU A 115 -4.76 11.38 2.97
C GLU A 115 -3.91 11.90 4.11
N ARG A 116 -3.33 11.02 4.94
CA ARG A 116 -2.43 11.42 6.04
C ARG A 116 -1.05 11.86 5.54
N MET A 117 -0.51 11.25 4.48
CA MET A 117 0.75 11.68 3.87
C MET A 117 0.64 13.08 3.25
N PHE A 118 -0.49 13.37 2.62
CA PHE A 118 -0.77 14.66 1.97
C PHE A 118 -1.64 15.57 2.84
N ALA A 119 -1.64 15.40 4.16
CA ALA A 119 -2.35 16.29 5.09
C ALA A 119 -1.61 17.62 5.30
N ASP A 120 -0.29 17.61 5.17
CA ASP A 120 0.59 18.77 5.32
C ASP A 120 1.61 18.78 4.17
N PRO A 121 1.60 19.80 3.28
CA PRO A 121 2.56 19.88 2.18
C PRO A 121 4.00 20.04 2.67
N ALA A 122 4.23 20.56 3.88
CA ALA A 122 5.59 20.67 4.44
C ALA A 122 6.20 19.30 4.74
N ALA A 123 5.38 18.29 5.04
CA ALA A 123 5.84 16.91 5.27
C ALA A 123 6.36 16.23 4.00
N LEU A 124 6.10 16.80 2.83
CA LEU A 124 6.60 16.32 1.54
C LEU A 124 7.93 16.97 1.13
N ALA A 125 8.43 17.93 1.91
CA ALA A 125 9.67 18.62 1.61
C ALA A 125 10.85 17.64 1.53
N GLY A 126 11.63 17.72 0.46
CA GLY A 126 12.75 16.81 0.20
C GLY A 126 12.36 15.46 -0.40
N HIS A 127 11.07 15.17 -0.56
CA HIS A 127 10.60 13.98 -1.28
C HIS A 127 10.35 14.27 -2.76
N ARG A 128 10.45 13.19 -3.56
CA ARG A 128 10.17 13.17 -5.00
C ARG A 128 9.15 12.06 -5.27
N GLY A 129 7.98 12.42 -5.78
CA GLY A 129 6.85 11.54 -6.00
C GLY A 129 6.74 11.08 -7.45
N PHE A 130 6.83 9.76 -7.67
CA PHE A 130 6.55 9.16 -8.98
C PHE A 130 5.24 8.38 -8.93
N PHE A 131 4.28 8.71 -9.81
CA PHE A 131 2.94 8.15 -9.80
C PHE A 131 2.70 7.29 -11.03
N VAL A 132 2.53 5.99 -10.84
CA VAL A 132 2.11 5.07 -11.92
C VAL A 132 0.60 4.88 -11.80
N VAL A 133 -0.17 5.45 -12.72
CA VAL A 133 -1.64 5.56 -12.59
C VAL A 133 -2.39 4.91 -13.75
N ASP A 134 -3.68 4.65 -13.58
CA ASP A 134 -4.49 3.86 -14.53
C ASP A 134 -4.99 4.65 -15.75
N SER A 135 -4.90 5.98 -15.73
CA SER A 135 -5.54 6.84 -16.73
C SER A 135 -4.92 8.23 -16.80
N ARG A 136 -4.98 8.83 -18.00
CA ARG A 136 -4.50 10.20 -18.23
C ARG A 136 -5.25 11.25 -17.39
N ALA A 137 -6.55 11.07 -17.22
CA ALA A 137 -7.35 11.95 -16.36
C ALA A 137 -6.87 11.94 -14.89
N THR A 138 -6.41 10.78 -14.40
CA THR A 138 -5.87 10.69 -13.03
C THR A 138 -4.49 11.33 -12.95
N ALA A 139 -3.64 11.12 -13.96
CA ALA A 139 -2.33 11.78 -14.06
C ALA A 139 -2.45 13.31 -14.05
N GLU A 140 -3.25 13.87 -14.95
CA GLU A 140 -3.49 15.32 -15.05
C GLU A 140 -4.11 15.88 -13.75
N GLY A 141 -5.02 15.13 -13.14
CA GLY A 141 -5.63 15.51 -11.86
C GLY A 141 -4.62 15.58 -10.71
N ILE A 142 -3.68 14.62 -10.63
CA ILE A 142 -2.61 14.61 -9.63
C ILE A 142 -1.67 15.80 -9.85
N GLU A 143 -1.22 16.02 -11.08
CA GLU A 143 -0.30 17.11 -11.42
C GLU A 143 -0.91 18.48 -11.12
N CYS A 144 -2.17 18.69 -11.51
CA CYS A 144 -2.90 19.93 -11.26
C CYS A 144 -3.06 20.17 -9.76
N TRP A 145 -3.52 19.16 -9.02
CA TRP A 145 -3.71 19.27 -7.57
C TRP A 145 -2.40 19.55 -6.82
N LEU A 146 -1.32 18.84 -7.15
CA LEU A 146 -0.03 19.01 -6.47
C LEU A 146 0.67 20.33 -6.81
N LYS A 147 0.43 20.88 -8.00
CA LYS A 147 0.94 22.21 -8.38
C LYS A 147 0.43 23.30 -7.43
N ASP A 148 -0.84 23.21 -7.01
CA ASP A 148 -1.44 24.18 -6.10
C ASP A 148 -1.18 23.81 -4.63
N PHE A 149 -1.26 22.53 -4.29
CA PHE A 149 -1.15 22.05 -2.91
C PHE A 149 0.29 22.04 -2.37
N ALA A 150 1.24 21.57 -3.18
CA ALA A 150 2.63 21.37 -2.77
C ALA A 150 3.59 21.71 -3.94
N PRO A 151 3.71 22.99 -4.34
CA PRO A 151 4.47 23.40 -5.53
C PRO A 151 5.97 23.04 -5.49
N ALA A 152 6.53 22.83 -4.29
CA ALA A 152 7.93 22.42 -4.11
C ALA A 152 8.13 20.89 -4.16
N PHE A 153 7.06 20.10 -4.17
CA PHE A 153 7.13 18.64 -4.26
C PHE A 153 7.35 18.24 -5.73
N ALA A 154 8.49 17.62 -6.02
CA ALA A 154 8.78 17.14 -7.36
C ALA A 154 7.86 15.97 -7.70
N VAL A 155 7.14 16.07 -8.82
CA VAL A 155 6.12 15.11 -9.25
C VAL A 155 6.38 14.69 -10.68
N GLU A 156 6.34 13.38 -10.93
CA GLU A 156 6.23 12.80 -12.26
C GLU A 156 5.10 11.77 -12.28
N THR A 157 4.30 11.77 -13.35
CA THR A 157 3.22 10.80 -13.52
C THR A 157 3.39 10.01 -14.81
N LEU A 158 3.00 8.74 -14.79
CA LEU A 158 3.07 7.86 -15.94
C LEU A 158 1.84 6.95 -16.01
N VAL A 159 1.26 6.84 -17.21
CA VAL A 159 0.14 5.96 -17.52
C VAL A 159 0.64 4.81 -18.38
N PRO A 160 0.79 3.59 -17.83
CA PRO A 160 1.29 2.48 -18.61
C PRO A 160 0.23 1.98 -19.63
N PRO A 161 0.65 1.43 -20.78
CA PRO A 161 -0.27 0.88 -21.75
C PRO A 161 -1.02 -0.32 -21.18
N PHE A 162 -2.17 -0.63 -21.79
CA PHE A 162 -2.93 -1.81 -21.38
C PHE A 162 -2.10 -3.09 -21.56
N GLY A 163 -1.99 -3.89 -20.52
CA GLY A 163 -1.24 -5.15 -20.55
C GLY A 163 0.29 -4.98 -20.43
N PHE A 164 0.79 -3.79 -20.07
CA PHE A 164 2.21 -3.53 -19.88
C PHE A 164 2.90 -4.55 -18.96
N GLU A 165 2.18 -5.15 -18.02
CA GLU A 165 2.72 -6.15 -17.10
C GLU A 165 3.26 -7.40 -17.81
N LYS A 166 2.90 -7.62 -19.09
CA LYS A 166 3.39 -8.71 -19.93
C LYS A 166 4.59 -8.31 -20.79
N ASP A 167 4.91 -7.02 -20.84
CA ASP A 167 6.00 -6.47 -21.62
C ASP A 167 7.18 -6.16 -20.69
N ALA A 168 8.13 -7.09 -20.61
CA ALA A 168 9.30 -6.94 -19.78
C ALA A 168 10.19 -5.76 -20.20
N ALA A 169 10.21 -5.39 -21.49
CA ALA A 169 11.00 -4.25 -21.95
C ALA A 169 10.36 -2.94 -21.47
N TYR A 170 9.03 -2.82 -21.59
CA TYR A 170 8.31 -1.68 -21.06
C TYR A 170 8.47 -1.57 -19.54
N CYS A 171 8.31 -2.67 -18.80
CA CYS A 171 8.47 -2.63 -17.34
C CYS A 171 9.89 -2.24 -16.90
N ARG A 172 10.94 -2.69 -17.62
CA ARG A 172 12.31 -2.22 -17.37
C ARG A 172 12.43 -0.72 -17.62
N SER A 173 11.96 -0.24 -18.78
CA SER A 173 11.96 1.18 -19.10
C SER A 173 11.19 2.02 -18.07
N LEU A 174 10.09 1.51 -17.52
CA LEU A 174 9.36 2.15 -16.43
C LEU A 174 10.20 2.22 -15.15
N ALA A 175 10.89 1.13 -14.78
CA ALA A 175 11.77 1.13 -13.62
C ALA A 175 12.95 2.11 -13.81
N ASP A 176 13.52 2.17 -15.01
CA ASP A 176 14.60 3.09 -15.37
C ASP A 176 14.14 4.56 -15.31
N ALA A 177 12.93 4.86 -15.77
CA ALA A 177 12.34 6.20 -15.64
C ALA A 177 12.17 6.60 -14.17
N ILE A 178 11.65 5.69 -13.33
CA ILE A 178 11.51 5.92 -11.88
C ILE A 178 12.89 6.17 -11.22
N ALA A 179 13.91 5.41 -11.61
CA ALA A 179 15.27 5.57 -11.09
C ALA A 179 15.90 6.89 -11.56
N THR A 180 15.73 7.25 -12.83
CA THR A 180 16.23 8.51 -13.42
C THR A 180 15.57 9.73 -12.76
N PHE A 181 14.30 9.63 -12.39
CA PHE A 181 13.61 10.67 -11.63
C PHE A 181 14.07 10.75 -10.16
N GLU A 182 14.87 9.80 -9.69
CA GLU A 182 15.34 9.71 -8.30
C GLU A 182 14.16 9.70 -7.31
N ALA A 183 13.10 8.96 -7.64
CA ALA A 183 11.89 8.91 -6.82
C ALA A 183 12.24 8.45 -5.39
N THR A 184 11.73 9.15 -4.38
CA THR A 184 11.79 8.70 -2.97
C THR A 184 10.47 8.07 -2.53
N LEU A 185 9.37 8.46 -3.18
CA LEU A 185 8.03 7.93 -2.98
C LEU A 185 7.47 7.49 -4.34
N ILE A 186 7.13 6.21 -4.47
CA ILE A 186 6.57 5.63 -5.70
C ILE A 186 5.13 5.20 -5.41
N PHE A 187 4.16 5.81 -6.05
CA PHE A 187 2.74 5.50 -5.88
C PHE A 187 2.25 4.60 -7.02
N LEU A 188 2.13 3.29 -6.76
CA LEU A 188 1.70 2.29 -7.72
C LEU A 188 0.17 2.12 -7.68
N CYS A 189 -0.52 2.91 -8.51
CA CYS A 189 -1.97 3.08 -8.52
C CYS A 189 -2.69 2.25 -9.59
N ILE A 190 -2.08 1.17 -10.05
CA ILE A 190 -2.58 0.27 -11.11
C ILE A 190 -3.30 -0.98 -10.57
N GLY A 191 -3.22 -1.20 -9.25
CA GLY A 191 -3.97 -2.19 -8.50
C GLY A 191 -3.38 -3.60 -8.51
N ALA A 192 -3.83 -4.43 -7.55
CA ALA A 192 -3.35 -5.78 -7.39
C ALA A 192 -3.82 -6.75 -8.50
N PRO A 193 -2.96 -7.68 -8.95
CA PRO A 193 -1.60 -7.95 -8.43
C PRO A 193 -0.47 -7.12 -9.08
N LYS A 194 -0.81 -6.21 -10.02
CA LYS A 194 0.16 -5.56 -10.90
C LYS A 194 1.15 -4.69 -10.14
N SER A 195 0.67 -3.89 -9.19
CA SER A 195 1.51 -3.01 -8.37
C SER A 195 2.59 -3.80 -7.62
N GLU A 196 2.17 -4.85 -6.90
CA GLU A 196 3.06 -5.62 -6.03
C GLU A 196 4.04 -6.46 -6.85
N LEU A 197 3.59 -7.07 -7.95
CA LEU A 197 4.46 -7.84 -8.84
C LEU A 197 5.49 -6.94 -9.53
N PHE A 198 5.09 -5.75 -10.00
CA PHE A 198 6.04 -4.80 -10.58
C PHE A 198 7.12 -4.41 -9.57
N ALA A 199 6.73 -4.00 -8.35
CA ALA A 199 7.68 -3.67 -7.30
C ALA A 199 8.60 -4.85 -6.95
N TYR A 200 8.05 -6.06 -6.91
CA TYR A 200 8.81 -7.28 -6.60
C TYR A 200 9.84 -7.64 -7.68
N HIS A 201 9.43 -7.66 -8.96
CA HIS A 201 10.30 -8.04 -10.07
C HIS A 201 11.41 -7.03 -10.36
N TYR A 202 11.10 -5.74 -10.20
CA TYR A 202 12.00 -4.67 -10.57
C TYR A 202 12.66 -3.98 -9.36
N ARG A 203 12.54 -4.55 -8.15
CA ARG A 203 13.13 -4.02 -6.90
C ARG A 203 14.60 -3.64 -6.99
N ALA A 204 15.37 -4.34 -7.83
CA ALA A 204 16.81 -4.14 -7.98
C ALA A 204 17.15 -3.00 -8.95
N LEU A 205 16.21 -2.59 -9.79
CA LEU A 205 16.36 -1.45 -10.71
C LEU A 205 15.76 -0.17 -10.13
N LEU A 206 14.78 -0.31 -9.23
CA LEU A 206 14.13 0.82 -8.58
C LEU A 206 15.07 1.50 -7.57
N PRO A 207 14.96 2.84 -7.41
CA PRO A 207 15.79 3.58 -6.48
C PRO A 207 15.44 3.24 -5.02
N PRO A 208 16.29 3.61 -4.05
CA PRO A 208 15.96 3.59 -2.63
C PRO A 208 14.74 4.46 -2.34
N ALA A 209 13.57 3.83 -2.25
CA ALA A 209 12.29 4.52 -2.18
C ALA A 209 11.26 3.69 -1.41
N TRP A 210 10.20 4.36 -0.95
CA TRP A 210 8.97 3.67 -0.56
C TRP A 210 8.05 3.50 -1.76
N ALA A 211 7.75 2.26 -2.14
CA ALA A 211 6.73 1.91 -3.12
C ALA A 211 5.40 1.58 -2.43
N LEU A 212 4.41 2.43 -2.62
CA LEU A 212 3.07 2.30 -2.07
C LEU A 212 2.14 1.63 -3.09
N CYS A 213 1.76 0.38 -2.81
CA CYS A 213 0.79 -0.36 -3.62
C CYS A 213 -0.63 -0.03 -3.14
N VAL A 214 -1.16 1.11 -3.58
CA VAL A 214 -2.42 1.69 -3.05
C VAL A 214 -3.57 1.70 -4.05
N GLY A 215 -3.39 1.16 -5.26
CA GLY A 215 -4.44 1.04 -6.27
C GLY A 215 -5.17 2.36 -6.53
N GLN A 216 -6.50 2.36 -6.50
CA GLN A 216 -7.32 3.52 -6.88
C GLN A 216 -7.42 4.64 -5.83
N SER A 217 -6.45 4.73 -4.92
CA SER A 217 -6.50 5.70 -3.81
C SER A 217 -6.53 7.15 -4.29
N PHE A 218 -5.76 7.52 -5.31
CA PHE A 218 -5.76 8.88 -5.86
C PHE A 218 -7.03 9.24 -6.63
N ARG A 219 -7.66 8.27 -7.31
CA ARG A 219 -8.97 8.50 -7.96
C ARG A 219 -10.06 8.87 -6.96
N LEU A 220 -9.98 8.33 -5.75
CA LEU A 220 -10.88 8.67 -4.66
C LEU A 220 -10.52 10.02 -4.03
N LEU A 221 -9.22 10.28 -3.82
CA LEU A 221 -8.72 11.53 -3.27
C LEU A 221 -9.12 12.73 -4.14
N LEU A 222 -8.96 12.61 -5.46
CA LEU A 222 -9.29 13.66 -6.44
C LEU A 222 -10.80 13.78 -6.72
N GLY A 223 -11.65 13.04 -6.00
CA GLY A 223 -13.10 13.10 -6.18
C GLY A 223 -13.61 12.56 -7.52
N THR A 224 -12.76 11.90 -8.32
CA THR A 224 -13.15 11.25 -9.58
C THR A 224 -14.10 10.06 -9.35
N THR A 225 -14.25 9.63 -8.09
CA THR A 225 -15.24 8.66 -7.65
C THR A 225 -15.87 9.15 -6.36
N PRO A 226 -17.21 9.16 -6.24
CA PRO A 226 -17.87 9.75 -5.09
C PRO A 226 -17.51 8.96 -3.81
N PRO A 227 -17.19 9.66 -2.70
CA PRO A 227 -16.83 9.01 -1.44
C PRO A 227 -18.03 8.24 -0.87
N PRO A 228 -17.80 7.17 -0.09
CA PRO A 228 -18.88 6.50 0.62
C PRO A 228 -19.51 7.44 1.66
N PRO A 229 -20.85 7.41 1.84
CA PRO A 229 -21.51 8.15 2.92
C PRO A 229 -20.90 7.82 4.30
N GLU A 230 -20.82 8.79 5.21
CA GLU A 230 -20.22 8.61 6.55
C GLU A 230 -20.85 7.45 7.32
N MET A 231 -22.17 7.27 7.19
CA MET A 231 -22.89 6.15 7.79
C MET A 231 -22.33 4.81 7.29
N MET A 232 -22.02 4.70 6.00
CA MET A 232 -21.42 3.49 5.43
C MET A 232 -20.00 3.28 5.93
N VAL A 233 -19.18 4.34 6.07
CA VAL A 233 -17.85 4.23 6.68
C VAL A 233 -17.95 3.73 8.12
N ARG A 234 -18.85 4.33 8.91
CA ARG A 234 -19.08 3.98 10.32
C ARG A 234 -19.52 2.53 10.52
N PHE A 235 -20.35 2.00 9.61
CA PHE A 235 -20.77 0.60 9.61
C PHE A 235 -19.82 -0.34 8.86
N ASN A 236 -18.66 0.14 8.39
CA ASN A 236 -17.72 -0.63 7.56
C ASN A 236 -18.35 -1.19 6.26
N LEU A 237 -19.34 -0.50 5.72
CA LEU A 237 -20.07 -0.80 4.48
C LEU A 237 -19.50 -0.09 3.24
N GLU A 238 -18.27 0.44 3.31
CA GLU A 238 -17.60 1.02 2.14
C GLU A 238 -17.51 0.05 0.96
N TRP A 239 -17.42 -1.25 1.25
CA TRP A 239 -17.46 -2.30 0.22
C TRP A 239 -18.79 -2.31 -0.52
N LEU A 240 -19.91 -2.05 0.17
CA LEU A 240 -21.24 -2.01 -0.42
C LEU A 240 -21.38 -0.77 -1.32
N TRP A 241 -20.87 0.38 -0.88
CA TRP A 241 -20.80 1.59 -1.71
C TRP A 241 -20.04 1.34 -3.02
N ARG A 242 -18.87 0.70 -2.94
CA ARG A 242 -18.08 0.34 -4.13
C ARG A 242 -18.80 -0.66 -5.03
N VAL A 243 -19.54 -1.61 -4.44
CA VAL A 243 -20.43 -2.52 -5.20
C VAL A 243 -21.52 -1.75 -5.93
N MET A 244 -22.09 -0.70 -5.31
CA MET A 244 -23.12 0.12 -5.96
C MET A 244 -22.54 0.96 -7.12
N LEU A 245 -21.30 1.44 -7.00
CA LEU A 245 -20.65 2.24 -8.05
C LEU A 245 -20.13 1.41 -9.23
N GLU A 246 -19.61 0.20 -9.00
CA GLU A 246 -19.09 -0.68 -10.05
C GLU A 246 -19.58 -2.14 -9.91
N PRO A 247 -20.90 -2.41 -10.02
CA PRO A 247 -21.50 -3.68 -9.63
C PRO A 247 -20.94 -4.88 -10.41
N LYS A 248 -20.75 -4.73 -11.73
CA LYS A 248 -20.19 -5.80 -12.58
C LYS A 248 -18.73 -6.14 -12.21
N ARG A 249 -17.92 -5.13 -11.90
CA ARG A 249 -16.51 -5.33 -11.51
C ARG A 249 -16.40 -5.95 -10.12
N MET A 250 -17.25 -5.50 -9.19
CA MET A 250 -17.24 -5.95 -7.80
C MET A 250 -17.80 -7.36 -7.64
N LEU A 251 -18.90 -7.72 -8.31
CA LEU A 251 -19.47 -9.08 -8.25
C LEU A 251 -18.49 -10.15 -8.76
N ARG A 252 -17.77 -9.86 -9.86
CA ARG A 252 -16.72 -10.76 -10.39
C ARG A 252 -15.56 -10.95 -9.41
N ARG A 253 -15.27 -9.95 -8.57
CA ARG A 253 -14.17 -9.98 -7.60
C ARG A 253 -14.58 -10.56 -6.23
N TYR A 254 -15.71 -10.14 -5.66
CA TYR A 254 -16.04 -10.39 -4.25
C TYR A 254 -16.43 -11.83 -3.95
N GLY A 255 -17.24 -12.49 -4.79
CA GLY A 255 -17.68 -13.86 -4.53
C GLY A 255 -16.50 -14.85 -4.41
N PRO A 256 -15.66 -14.97 -5.44
CA PRO A 256 -14.47 -15.82 -5.38
C PRO A 256 -13.47 -15.38 -4.29
N SER A 257 -13.33 -14.08 -4.04
CA SER A 257 -12.40 -13.56 -3.03
C SER A 257 -12.86 -13.87 -1.60
N ALA A 258 -14.16 -13.81 -1.32
CA ALA A 258 -14.71 -14.16 -0.01
C ALA A 258 -14.47 -15.63 0.32
N VAL A 259 -14.73 -16.54 -0.64
CA VAL A 259 -14.45 -17.98 -0.48
C VAL A 259 -12.94 -18.22 -0.31
N GLY A 260 -12.10 -17.55 -1.10
CA GLY A 260 -10.64 -17.63 -0.99
C GLY A 260 -10.12 -17.15 0.36
N PHE A 261 -10.67 -16.06 0.87
CA PHE A 261 -10.36 -15.53 2.20
C PHE A 261 -10.77 -16.51 3.31
N LEU A 262 -12.01 -17.01 3.30
CA LEU A 262 -12.49 -17.97 4.30
C LEU A 262 -11.64 -19.23 4.34
N ARG A 263 -11.29 -19.80 3.18
CA ARG A 263 -10.38 -20.95 3.11
C ARG A 263 -9.00 -20.65 3.68
N SER A 264 -8.51 -19.41 3.53
CA SER A 264 -7.22 -18.98 4.07
C SER A 264 -7.28 -18.77 5.57
N ALA A 265 -8.36 -18.19 6.08
CA ALA A 265 -8.64 -18.06 7.51
C ALA A 265 -8.73 -19.44 8.19
N VAL A 266 -9.46 -20.39 7.62
CA VAL A 266 -9.55 -21.77 8.14
C VAL A 266 -8.18 -22.46 8.13
N SER A 267 -7.43 -22.36 7.04
CA SER A 267 -6.07 -22.92 6.94
C SER A 267 -5.12 -22.33 7.98
N ASP A 268 -5.17 -21.01 8.20
CA ASP A 268 -4.38 -20.33 9.22
C ASP A 268 -4.73 -20.82 10.63
N MET A 269 -6.03 -20.98 10.94
CA MET A 269 -6.48 -21.55 12.22
C MET A 269 -5.95 -22.97 12.43
N ILE A 270 -6.05 -23.84 11.41
CA ILE A 270 -5.60 -25.24 11.48
C ILE A 270 -4.08 -25.33 11.68
N LYS A 271 -3.29 -24.59 10.89
CA LYS A 271 -1.81 -24.59 10.95
C LYS A 271 -1.23 -24.01 12.24
N SER A 272 -2.07 -23.35 13.03
CA SER A 272 -1.65 -22.59 14.20
C SER A 272 -1.98 -23.23 15.54
N ARG A 273 -2.78 -24.30 15.51
CA ARG A 273 -2.89 -25.30 16.58
C ARG A 273 -1.65 -26.18 16.57
#